data_AF-A0A0F4JRM4-F1
#
_entry.id   AF-A0A0F4JRM4-F1
#
_cell.length_a   1.000
_cell.length_b   1.000
_cell.length_c   1.000
_cell.angle_alpha   90.00
_cell.angle_beta   90.00
_cell.angle_gamma   90.00
#
_symmetry.space_group_name_H-M   'P 1'
#
loop_
_entity.id
_entity.type
_entity.pdbx_description
1 polymer ?
#
loop_
_entity_poly.entity_id
_entity_poly.type
_entity_poly.pdbx_seq_one_letter_code
_entity_poly.pdbx_strand_id
1 'polypeptide(L)'
;MRQAKALEVEYESLTDAKNRVDALLKKLDGSQADAGKLAHGTLPAGSLGTGFAEAESLFKAYDKVHSELQKLSAGLAGQIEALGIAIQTAGKGYAGVDEDTQARMRALIRRSKEEYDPDRDPLVKQEKEAQKQQGSTPSTPTPTPSTSKGTI
;
A
#
# COMPACT_ATOMS: atom_id res chain seq x y z
N MET A 1 -16.51 35.47 -12.95
CA MET A 1 -17.51 34.42 -13.29
C MET A 1 -16.90 33.10 -13.77
N ARG A 2 -15.91 33.06 -14.69
CA ARG A 2 -15.35 31.78 -15.20
C ARG A 2 -14.60 30.95 -14.15
N GLN A 3 -13.86 31.57 -13.24
CA GLN A 3 -13.11 30.85 -12.19
C GLN A 3 -14.03 30.20 -11.14
N ALA A 4 -15.09 30.89 -10.71
CA ALA A 4 -16.08 30.32 -9.78
C ALA A 4 -16.74 29.05 -10.35
N LYS A 5 -17.09 29.05 -11.64
CA LYS A 5 -17.67 27.89 -12.32
C LYS A 5 -16.68 26.72 -12.47
N ALA A 6 -15.39 27.01 -12.64
CA ALA A 6 -14.36 25.98 -12.68
C ALA A 6 -14.17 25.30 -11.32
N LEU A 7 -14.17 26.08 -10.24
CA LEU A 7 -14.10 25.57 -8.86
C LEU A 7 -15.31 24.72 -8.48
N GLU A 8 -16.51 25.11 -8.94
CA GLU A 8 -17.74 24.34 -8.74
C GLU A 8 -17.68 22.97 -9.44
N VAL A 9 -17.25 22.94 -10.71
CA VAL A 9 -17.07 21.69 -11.47
C VAL A 9 -16.00 20.78 -10.84
N GLU A 10 -14.91 21.37 -10.34
CA GLU A 10 -13.86 20.63 -9.62
C GLU A 10 -14.40 20.02 -8.31
N TYR A 11 -15.19 20.78 -7.56
CA TYR A 11 -15.82 20.30 -6.33
C TYR A 11 -16.83 19.17 -6.58
N GLU A 12 -17.68 19.30 -7.61
CA GLU A 12 -18.61 18.24 -8.02
C GLU A 12 -17.87 16.96 -8.40
N SER A 13 -16.79 17.08 -9.19
CA SER A 13 -15.95 15.95 -9.58
C SER A 13 -15.32 15.22 -8.38
N LEU A 14 -14.80 15.96 -7.40
CA LEU A 14 -14.24 15.37 -6.17
C LEU A 14 -15.32 14.70 -5.32
N THR A 15 -16.52 15.28 -5.27
CA THR A 15 -17.68 14.69 -4.57
C THR A 15 -18.09 13.36 -5.20
N ASP A 16 -18.18 13.30 -6.53
CA ASP A 16 -18.49 12.07 -7.26
C ASP A 16 -17.42 10.99 -7.08
N ALA A 17 -16.14 11.40 -7.09
CA ALA A 17 -15.03 10.48 -6.82
C ALA A 17 -15.15 9.87 -5.42
N LYS A 18 -15.43 10.68 -4.40
CA LYS A 18 -15.67 10.20 -3.02
C LYS A 18 -16.83 9.20 -2.98
N ASN A 19 -17.96 9.53 -3.59
CA ASN A 19 -19.15 8.66 -3.58
C ASN A 19 -18.86 7.28 -4.20
N ARG A 20 -18.05 7.23 -5.27
CA ARG A 20 -17.62 5.96 -5.88
C ARG A 20 -16.73 5.15 -4.94
N VAL A 21 -15.78 5.80 -4.28
CA VAL A 21 -14.89 5.16 -3.30
C VAL A 21 -15.68 4.59 -2.12
N ASP A 22 -16.61 5.36 -1.54
CA ASP A 22 -17.48 4.89 -0.46
C ASP A 22 -18.34 3.69 -0.91
N ALA A 23 -18.84 3.72 -2.15
CA ALA A 23 -19.60 2.60 -2.71
C ALA A 23 -18.75 1.33 -2.89
N LEU A 24 -17.48 1.46 -3.26
CA LEU A 24 -16.55 0.34 -3.35
C LEU A 24 -16.27 -0.27 -1.97
N LEU A 25 -16.02 0.58 -0.96
CA LEU A 25 -15.82 0.11 0.41
C LEU A 25 -17.06 -0.64 0.92
N LYS A 26 -18.24 -0.05 0.77
CA LYS A 26 -19.52 -0.69 1.14
C LYS A 26 -19.75 -2.02 0.41
N LYS A 27 -19.38 -2.10 -0.87
CA LYS A 27 -19.48 -3.34 -1.65
C LYS A 27 -18.53 -4.41 -1.11
N LEU A 28 -17.31 -4.03 -0.72
CA LEU A 28 -16.34 -4.94 -0.12
C LEU A 28 -16.84 -5.47 1.23
N ASP A 29 -17.26 -4.59 2.14
CA ASP A 29 -17.81 -4.94 3.46
C ASP A 29 -19.08 -5.79 3.35
N GLY A 30 -19.90 -5.54 2.32
CA GLY A 30 -21.10 -6.32 2.02
C GLY A 30 -20.81 -7.72 1.47
N SER A 31 -19.63 -7.95 0.89
CA SER A 31 -19.27 -9.20 0.22
C SER A 31 -18.84 -10.31 1.19
N GLN A 32 -18.65 -11.53 0.68
CA GLN A 32 -18.02 -12.64 1.40
C GLN A 32 -16.51 -12.43 1.60
N ALA A 33 -15.92 -11.49 0.86
CA ALA A 33 -14.52 -11.15 1.00
C ALA A 33 -14.28 -10.17 2.14
N ASP A 34 -15.31 -9.65 2.83
CA ASP A 34 -15.13 -8.80 4.01
C ASP A 34 -14.18 -9.47 5.03
N ALA A 35 -13.21 -8.70 5.52
CA ALA A 35 -12.18 -9.23 6.41
C ALA A 35 -12.77 -9.77 7.73
N GLY A 36 -13.85 -9.15 8.23
CA GLY A 36 -14.56 -9.62 9.43
C GLY A 36 -15.26 -10.95 9.18
N LYS A 37 -16.00 -11.08 8.08
CA LYS A 37 -16.66 -12.34 7.69
C LYS A 37 -15.67 -13.46 7.42
N LEU A 38 -14.55 -13.16 6.78
CA LEU A 38 -13.46 -14.12 6.61
C LEU A 38 -12.93 -14.57 7.98
N ALA A 39 -12.71 -13.66 8.93
CA ALA A 39 -12.25 -14.01 10.28
C ALA A 39 -13.21 -14.96 11.02
N HIS A 40 -14.51 -14.86 10.77
CA HIS A 40 -15.53 -15.72 11.41
C HIS A 40 -15.80 -17.03 10.64
N GLY A 41 -15.41 -17.14 9.38
CA GLY A 41 -15.71 -18.27 8.49
C GLY A 41 -14.64 -19.37 8.46
N THR A 42 -13.87 -19.56 9.53
CA THR A 42 -12.76 -20.51 9.56
C THR A 42 -13.23 -21.94 9.83
N LEU A 43 -12.67 -22.93 9.13
CA LEU A 43 -12.82 -24.34 9.49
C LEU A 43 -12.08 -24.64 10.82
N PRO A 44 -12.71 -25.31 11.80
CA PRO A 44 -12.03 -25.78 13.00
C PRO A 44 -10.94 -26.80 12.68
N ALA A 45 -9.90 -26.85 13.51
CA ALA A 45 -8.87 -27.88 13.42
C ALA A 45 -9.49 -29.29 13.52
N GLY A 46 -8.99 -30.23 12.71
CA GLY A 46 -9.50 -31.60 12.63
C GLY A 46 -10.74 -31.80 11.75
N SER A 47 -11.34 -30.73 11.21
CA SER A 47 -12.50 -30.84 10.30
C SER A 47 -12.19 -31.58 9.00
N LEU A 48 -10.92 -31.62 8.60
CA LEU A 48 -10.45 -32.33 7.41
C LEU A 48 -9.95 -33.76 7.71
N GLY A 49 -10.12 -34.21 8.96
CA GLY A 49 -9.62 -35.49 9.45
C GLY A 49 -8.55 -35.31 10.53
N THR A 50 -8.34 -36.37 11.32
CA THR A 50 -7.36 -36.43 12.41
C THR A 50 -6.56 -37.72 12.30
N GLY A 51 -5.26 -37.67 12.65
CA GLY A 51 -4.42 -38.88 12.75
C GLY A 51 -3.69 -39.29 11.49
N PHE A 52 -3.68 -38.45 10.43
CA PHE A 52 -2.83 -38.64 9.26
C PHE A 52 -2.29 -37.30 8.75
N ALA A 53 -1.04 -37.33 8.25
CA ALA A 53 -0.26 -36.13 7.96
C ALA A 53 -0.85 -35.29 6.82
N GLU A 54 -1.56 -35.91 5.88
CA GLU A 54 -2.15 -35.26 4.72
C GLU A 54 -3.31 -34.34 5.12
N ALA A 55 -4.14 -34.73 6.10
CA ALA A 55 -5.20 -33.87 6.62
C ALA A 55 -4.63 -32.64 7.33
N GLU A 56 -3.57 -32.81 8.13
CA GLU A 56 -2.89 -31.69 8.78
C GLU A 56 -2.25 -30.74 7.78
N SER A 57 -1.62 -31.29 6.74
CA SER A 57 -1.00 -30.50 5.66
C SER A 57 -2.06 -29.70 4.90
N LEU A 58 -3.18 -30.32 4.55
CA LEU A 58 -4.29 -29.65 3.86
C LEU A 58 -4.91 -28.55 4.74
N PHE A 59 -5.08 -28.80 6.03
CA PHE A 59 -5.57 -27.79 6.98
C PHE A 59 -4.62 -26.60 7.05
N LYS A 60 -3.31 -26.82 7.16
CA LYS A 60 -2.30 -25.74 7.15
C LYS A 60 -2.32 -24.93 5.86
N ALA A 61 -2.49 -25.58 4.71
CA ALA A 61 -2.61 -24.90 3.43
C ALA A 61 -3.87 -24.04 3.36
N TYR A 62 -5.01 -24.58 3.79
CA TYR A 62 -6.27 -23.84 3.90
C TYR A 62 -6.12 -22.62 4.82
N ASP A 63 -5.61 -22.82 6.04
CA ASP A 63 -5.46 -21.76 7.04
C ASP A 63 -4.54 -20.64 6.55
N LYS A 64 -3.44 -21.01 5.86
CA LYS A 64 -2.55 -20.04 5.22
C LYS A 64 -3.28 -19.23 4.13
N VAL A 65 -4.00 -19.87 3.21
CA VAL A 65 -4.71 -19.14 2.14
C VAL A 65 -5.79 -18.24 2.74
N HIS A 66 -6.55 -18.75 3.69
CA HIS A 66 -7.65 -18.02 4.33
C HIS A 66 -7.13 -16.79 5.09
N SER A 67 -6.05 -16.94 5.85
CA SER A 67 -5.43 -15.82 6.56
C SER A 67 -4.82 -14.77 5.62
N GLU A 68 -4.19 -15.18 4.50
CA GLU A 68 -3.68 -14.23 3.51
C GLU A 68 -4.83 -13.50 2.78
N LEU A 69 -5.95 -14.17 2.49
CA LEU A 69 -7.15 -13.51 1.92
C LEU A 69 -7.74 -12.48 2.89
N GLN A 70 -7.82 -12.79 4.18
CA GLN A 70 -8.27 -11.86 5.21
C GLN A 70 -7.36 -10.61 5.27
N LYS A 71 -6.04 -10.80 5.28
CA LYS A 71 -5.06 -9.69 5.25
C LYS A 71 -5.23 -8.84 3.99
N LEU A 72 -5.32 -9.49 2.83
CA LEU A 72 -5.49 -8.81 1.54
C LEU A 72 -6.75 -7.96 1.53
N SER A 73 -7.89 -8.51 1.96
CA SER A 73 -9.14 -7.79 2.01
C SER A 73 -9.08 -6.59 2.95
N ALA A 74 -8.51 -6.77 4.15
CA ALA A 74 -8.35 -5.69 5.11
C ALA A 74 -7.43 -4.57 4.59
N GLY A 75 -6.33 -4.94 3.92
CA GLY A 75 -5.42 -4.00 3.28
C GLY A 75 -6.10 -3.21 2.15
N LEU A 76 -6.88 -3.88 1.30
CA LEU A 76 -7.65 -3.25 0.23
C LEU A 76 -8.69 -2.26 0.79
N ALA A 77 -9.45 -2.65 1.82
CA ALA A 77 -10.39 -1.77 2.50
C ALA A 77 -9.68 -0.50 3.03
N GLY A 78 -8.51 -0.68 3.67
CA GLY A 78 -7.69 0.43 4.15
C GLY A 78 -7.18 1.35 3.04
N GLN A 79 -6.80 0.82 1.88
CA GLN A 79 -6.39 1.62 0.71
C GLN A 79 -7.55 2.44 0.12
N ILE A 80 -8.74 1.84 0.01
CA ILE A 80 -9.94 2.52 -0.45
C ILE A 80 -10.30 3.66 0.52
N GLU A 81 -10.23 3.39 1.82
CA GLU A 81 -10.47 4.40 2.85
C GLU A 81 -9.45 5.55 2.79
N ALA A 82 -8.15 5.24 2.68
CA ALA A 82 -7.10 6.24 2.54
C ALA A 82 -7.31 7.13 1.31
N LEU A 83 -7.73 6.56 0.17
CA LEU A 83 -8.09 7.31 -1.02
C LEU A 83 -9.27 8.25 -0.78
N GLY A 84 -10.30 7.79 -0.07
CA GLY A 84 -11.46 8.63 0.30
C GLY A 84 -11.06 9.84 1.14
N ILE A 85 -10.19 9.62 2.13
CA ILE A 85 -9.67 10.71 2.97
C ILE A 85 -8.81 11.69 2.15
N ALA A 86 -7.98 11.18 1.23
CA ALA A 86 -7.15 12.03 0.36
C ALA A 86 -8.03 12.94 -0.53
N ILE A 87 -9.10 12.40 -1.13
CA ILE A 87 -10.06 13.17 -1.92
C ILE A 87 -10.76 14.24 -1.06
N GLN A 88 -11.21 13.87 0.14
CA GLN A 88 -11.83 14.81 1.08
C GLN A 88 -10.88 15.94 1.47
N THR A 89 -9.61 15.64 1.67
CA THR A 89 -8.57 16.62 2.02
C THR A 89 -8.27 17.55 0.84
N ALA A 90 -8.25 17.03 -0.38
CA ALA A 90 -8.04 17.83 -1.60
C ALA A 90 -9.16 18.85 -1.83
N GLY A 91 -10.42 18.49 -1.54
CA GLY A 91 -11.57 19.38 -1.75
C GLY A 91 -11.76 20.47 -0.68
N LYS A 92 -11.26 20.26 0.55
CA LYS A 92 -11.50 21.18 1.69
C LYS A 92 -10.22 21.84 2.25
N GLY A 93 -9.04 21.39 1.83
CA GLY A 93 -7.76 21.75 2.45
C GLY A 93 -7.55 21.07 3.81
N TYR A 94 -6.29 20.94 4.24
CA TYR A 94 -5.90 20.21 5.45
C TYR A 94 -6.54 20.75 6.75
N ALA A 95 -6.85 22.05 6.80
CA ALA A 95 -7.51 22.69 7.94
C ALA A 95 -9.02 22.37 8.04
N GLY A 96 -9.63 21.84 6.97
CA GLY A 96 -11.04 21.44 6.92
C GLY A 96 -11.30 19.96 7.23
N VAL A 97 -10.26 19.20 7.60
CA VAL A 97 -10.36 17.78 7.96
C VAL A 97 -10.43 17.66 9.48
N ASP A 98 -11.50 17.04 9.98
CA ASP A 98 -11.69 16.82 11.42
C ASP A 98 -10.59 15.93 12.03
N GLU A 99 -10.42 16.06 13.34
CA GLU A 99 -9.36 15.37 14.09
C GLU A 99 -9.50 13.84 14.02
N ASP A 100 -10.73 13.32 13.99
CA ASP A 100 -11.02 11.89 13.88
C ASP A 100 -10.53 11.32 12.54
N THR A 101 -10.77 12.02 11.45
CA THR A 101 -10.32 11.67 10.10
C THR A 101 -8.78 11.69 10.02
N GLN A 102 -8.14 12.68 10.65
CA GLN A 102 -6.68 12.72 10.75
C GLN A 102 -6.14 11.54 11.58
N ALA A 103 -6.78 11.23 12.71
CA ALA A 103 -6.43 10.08 13.54
C ALA A 103 -6.59 8.77 12.76
N ARG A 104 -7.64 8.66 11.95
CA ARG A 104 -7.90 7.51 11.10
C ARG A 104 -6.85 7.37 10.01
N MET A 105 -6.48 8.45 9.33
CA MET A 105 -5.39 8.45 8.36
C MET A 105 -4.07 8.01 8.99
N ARG A 106 -3.73 8.51 10.19
CA ARG A 106 -2.52 8.09 10.92
C ARG A 106 -2.56 6.59 11.23
N ALA A 107 -3.71 6.04 11.60
CA ALA A 107 -3.87 4.61 11.85
C ALA A 107 -3.69 3.78 10.57
N LEU A 108 -4.26 4.22 9.45
CA LEU A 108 -4.07 3.57 8.14
C LEU A 108 -2.61 3.57 7.71
N ILE A 109 -1.92 4.71 7.79
CA ILE A 109 -0.49 4.82 7.46
C ILE A 109 0.35 3.86 8.32
N ARG A 110 0.09 3.81 9.63
CA ARG A 110 0.80 2.91 10.54
C ARG A 110 0.59 1.46 10.13
N ARG A 111 -0.66 1.05 9.91
CA ARG A 111 -1.00 -0.30 9.49
C ARG A 111 -0.37 -0.66 8.15
N SER A 112 -0.42 0.23 7.16
CA SER A 112 0.22 -0.01 5.87
C SER A 112 1.73 -0.19 5.98
N LYS A 113 2.40 0.50 6.91
CA LYS A 113 3.84 0.30 7.18
C LYS A 113 4.14 -1.04 7.84
N GLU A 114 3.29 -1.48 8.76
CA GLU A 114 3.43 -2.79 9.44
C GLU A 114 3.23 -3.95 8.46
N GLU A 115 2.31 -3.81 7.50
CA GLU A 115 2.01 -4.84 6.49
C GLU A 115 2.93 -4.76 5.26
N TYR A 116 3.74 -3.71 5.12
CA TYR A 116 4.64 -3.55 3.97
C TYR A 116 5.85 -4.49 4.07
N ASP A 117 6.04 -5.29 3.02
CA ASP A 117 7.17 -6.20 2.85
C ASP A 117 8.05 -5.70 1.70
N PRO A 118 9.27 -5.17 1.96
CA PRO A 118 10.15 -4.63 0.93
C PRO A 118 10.63 -5.68 -0.07
N ASP A 119 10.58 -6.97 0.27
CA ASP A 119 10.94 -8.04 -0.67
C ASP A 119 9.82 -8.35 -1.65
N ARG A 120 8.63 -7.80 -1.45
CA ARG A 120 7.52 -7.83 -2.43
C ARG A 120 7.52 -6.61 -3.34
N ASP A 121 8.30 -5.58 -3.03
CA ASP A 121 8.34 -4.34 -3.81
C ASP A 121 9.31 -4.46 -5.01
N PRO A 122 8.81 -4.38 -6.26
CA PRO A 122 9.65 -4.47 -7.45
C PRO A 122 10.60 -3.29 -7.61
N LEU A 123 10.28 -2.11 -7.08
CA LEU A 123 11.13 -0.92 -7.18
C LEU A 123 12.37 -1.09 -6.28
N VAL A 124 12.17 -1.56 -5.05
CA VAL A 124 13.26 -1.87 -4.11
C VAL A 124 14.19 -2.93 -4.68
N LYS A 125 13.66 -3.93 -5.40
CA LYS A 125 14.49 -4.94 -6.09
C LYS A 125 15.35 -4.32 -7.17
N GLN A 126 14.78 -3.47 -8.02
CA GLN A 126 15.51 -2.79 -9.10
C GLN A 126 16.59 -1.86 -8.54
N GLU A 127 16.33 -1.16 -7.43
CA GLU A 127 17.33 -0.32 -6.75
C GLU A 127 18.49 -1.16 -6.18
N LYS A 128 18.18 -2.28 -5.52
CA LYS A 128 19.19 -3.21 -5.01
C LYS A 128 20.03 -3.82 -6.15
N GLU A 129 19.43 -4.09 -7.30
CA GLU A 129 20.11 -4.60 -8.49
C GLU A 129 20.98 -3.54 -9.17
N ALA A 130 20.51 -2.30 -9.29
CA ALA A 130 21.27 -1.17 -9.83
C ALA A 130 22.47 -0.83 -8.94
N GLN A 131 22.31 -0.86 -7.61
CA GLN A 131 23.40 -0.63 -6.65
C GLN A 131 24.47 -1.73 -6.70
N LYS A 132 24.08 -2.99 -6.93
CA LYS A 132 25.04 -4.09 -7.13
C LYS A 132 25.86 -3.94 -8.43
N GLN A 133 25.30 -3.32 -9.47
CA GLN A 133 25.99 -3.08 -10.73
C GLN A 133 26.94 -1.87 -10.67
N GLN A 134 26.72 -0.92 -9.76
CA GLN A 134 27.53 0.30 -9.61
C GLN A 134 28.69 0.15 -8.60
N GLY A 135 28.76 -0.96 -7.87
CA GLY A 135 29.77 -1.22 -6.83
C GLY A 135 31.13 -1.79 -7.30
N SER A 136 31.40 -1.87 -8.61
CA SER A 136 32.64 -2.47 -9.14
C SER A 136 33.41 -1.56 -10.09
N THR A 137 34.03 -0.49 -9.57
CA THR A 137 35.33 0.03 -10.07
C THR A 137 36.09 0.75 -8.95
N PRO A 138 37.34 0.36 -8.61
CA PRO A 138 38.28 1.27 -7.99
C PRO A 138 39.12 1.92 -9.09
N SER A 139 39.16 3.25 -9.14
CA SER A 139 40.15 3.98 -9.94
C SER A 139 40.69 5.13 -9.10
N THR A 140 41.78 4.83 -8.39
CA THR A 140 42.68 5.85 -7.84
C THR A 140 43.30 6.62 -9.01
N PRO A 141 43.20 7.96 -9.06
CA PRO A 141 43.94 8.73 -10.05
C PRO A 141 45.41 8.86 -9.62
N THR A 142 46.33 8.26 -10.38
CA THR A 142 47.77 8.57 -10.30
C THR A 142 48.01 9.93 -10.99
N PRO A 143 48.66 10.91 -10.34
CA PRO A 143 49.03 12.16 -11.00
C PRO A 143 50.33 11.98 -11.80
N THR A 144 50.30 12.24 -13.11
CA THR A 144 51.51 12.41 -13.93
C THR A 144 51.91 13.90 -14.01
N PRO A 145 53.22 14.22 -13.96
CA PRO A 145 53.71 15.59 -13.89
C PRO A 145 53.66 16.27 -15.27
N SER A 146 53.05 17.45 -15.34
CA SER A 146 53.00 18.26 -16.56
C SER A 146 54.27 19.12 -16.68
N THR A 147 55.06 18.83 -17.71
CA THR A 147 56.10 19.74 -18.20
C THR A 147 55.44 20.77 -19.10
N SER A 148 55.46 22.04 -18.71
CA SER A 148 55.35 23.14 -19.68
C SER A 148 56.36 24.22 -19.35
N LYS A 149 57.29 24.39 -20.28
CA LYS A 149 58.35 25.40 -20.31
C LYS A 149 57.77 26.75 -20.76
N GLY A 150 58.06 27.80 -19.99
CA GLY A 150 58.53 29.11 -20.46
C GLY A 150 57.58 30.02 -21.24
N THR A 151 57.75 31.33 -21.34
CA THR A 151 58.65 32.33 -20.72
C THR A 151 58.09 33.68 -21.21
N ILE A 152 58.29 34.74 -20.40
CA ILE A 152 58.20 36.19 -20.67
C ILE A 152 56.85 36.80 -21.11
#